data_AF-A0A7X8W9N0-F1
#
_entry.id   AF-A0A7X8W9N0-F1
#
_cell.length_a   1.000
_cell.length_b   1.000
_cell.length_c   1.000
_cell.angle_alpha   90.00
_cell.angle_beta   90.00
_cell.angle_gamma   90.00
#
_symmetry.space_group_name_H-M   'P 1'
#
loop_
_entity.id
_entity.type
_entity.pdbx_description
1 polymer ?
#
loop_
_entity_poly.entity_id
_entity_poly.type
_entity_poly.pdbx_seq_one_letter_code
_entity_poly.pdbx_strand_id
1 'polypeptide(L)'
;KDGIIKNRYVGRTFLTTDENERKTDIFIKLNPIKEVLKDKEIILVDDSIVKGSTTKRTIQMLKNAGCKKVHVRISSPILKHSCNLSMDTPDASELMAYNRDVEEIRKSINADSLYYISMEGLLKACGQDEFCDNCFTGNYPIEPYQEDLWV
;
A
#
# COMPACT_ATOMS: atom_id res chain seq x y z
N LYS A 1 15.69 0.20 16.95
CA LYS A 1 16.58 -0.44 15.96
C LYS A 1 15.76 -0.68 14.71
N ASP A 2 16.31 -0.37 13.54
CA ASP A 2 15.59 -0.54 12.27
C ASP A 2 15.38 -2.03 11.98
N GLY A 3 14.19 -2.39 11.49
CA GLY A 3 13.89 -3.76 11.06
C GLY A 3 14.20 -3.99 9.58
N ILE A 4 14.15 -2.93 8.78
CA ILE A 4 14.37 -2.94 7.33
C ILE A 4 15.23 -1.73 6.98
N ILE A 5 16.21 -1.93 6.11
CA ILE A 5 17.00 -0.85 5.52
C ILE A 5 16.57 -0.67 4.07
N LYS A 6 16.19 0.56 3.72
CA LYS A 6 15.94 0.95 2.33
C LYS A 6 17.26 1.12 1.60
N ASN A 7 17.41 0.46 0.45
CA ASN A 7 18.54 0.69 -0.43
C ASN A 7 18.43 2.09 -1.06
N ARG A 8 19.43 2.94 -0.79
CA ARG A 8 19.47 4.33 -1.29
C ARG A 8 19.91 4.45 -2.74
N TYR A 9 20.51 3.40 -3.30
CA TYR A 9 21.12 3.38 -4.63
C TYR A 9 20.28 2.58 -5.64
N VAL A 10 18.97 2.48 -5.39
CA VAL A 10 18.08 1.77 -6.31
C VAL A 10 17.83 2.64 -7.55
N GLY A 11 18.29 2.17 -8.71
CA GLY A 11 17.95 2.73 -10.01
C GLY A 11 16.56 2.29 -10.48
N ARG A 12 16.10 2.83 -11.62
CA ARG A 12 14.94 2.25 -12.33
C ARG A 12 15.38 0.90 -12.88
N THR A 13 14.70 -0.19 -12.54
CA THR A 13 14.87 -1.47 -13.25
C THR A 13 14.37 -1.25 -14.68
N PHE A 14 15.24 -1.44 -15.68
CA PHE A 14 14.82 -1.38 -17.10
C PHE A 14 13.78 -2.48 -17.37
N LEU A 15 12.94 -2.26 -18.38
CA LEU A 15 11.81 -3.10 -18.79
C LEU A 15 12.20 -4.56 -18.98
N THR A 16 12.23 -5.31 -17.90
CA THR A 16 12.43 -6.76 -17.91
C THR A 16 11.07 -7.41 -18.14
N THR A 17 11.00 -8.27 -19.14
CA THR A 17 9.82 -9.07 -19.51
C THR A 17 9.71 -10.36 -18.70
N ASP A 18 10.69 -10.69 -17.86
CA ASP A 18 10.68 -11.89 -17.02
C ASP A 18 10.02 -11.61 -15.65
N GLU A 19 8.88 -12.25 -15.40
CA GLU A 19 8.17 -12.16 -14.13
C GLU A 19 9.01 -12.62 -12.92
N ASN A 20 9.99 -13.49 -13.13
CA ASN A 20 10.88 -13.97 -12.06
C ASN A 20 11.89 -12.91 -11.63
N GLU A 21 12.40 -12.09 -12.54
CA GLU A 21 13.28 -10.97 -12.19
C GLU A 21 12.50 -9.89 -11.43
N ARG A 22 11.23 -9.65 -11.77
CA ARG A 22 10.32 -8.80 -10.99
C ARG A 22 10.14 -9.29 -9.55
N LYS A 23 10.31 -10.58 -9.25
CA LYS A 23 10.26 -11.12 -7.86
C LYS A 23 11.42 -10.63 -7.00
N THR A 24 12.55 -10.31 -7.60
CA THR A 24 13.77 -9.87 -6.93
C THR A 24 13.73 -8.37 -6.57
N ASP A 25 12.91 -7.57 -7.24
CA ASP A 25 12.86 -6.11 -7.08
C ASP A 25 12.67 -5.64 -5.62
N ILE A 26 11.88 -6.36 -4.83
CA ILE A 26 11.65 -5.95 -3.43
C ILE A 26 12.92 -6.13 -2.58
N PHE A 27 13.71 -7.18 -2.84
CA PHE A 27 14.96 -7.45 -2.13
C PHE A 27 16.06 -6.46 -2.53
N ILE A 28 16.00 -5.94 -3.76
CA ILE A 28 16.88 -4.86 -4.19
C ILE A 28 16.53 -3.56 -3.44
N LYS A 29 15.23 -3.31 -3.21
CA LYS A 29 14.71 -2.08 -2.57
C LYS A 29 14.82 -2.11 -1.04
N LEU A 30 14.52 -3.25 -0.42
CA LEU A 30 14.36 -3.41 1.03
C LEU A 30 15.18 -4.60 1.53
N ASN A 31 15.96 -4.37 2.59
CA ASN A 31 16.83 -5.38 3.18
C ASN A 31 16.43 -5.62 4.64
N PRO A 32 15.93 -6.82 4.99
CA PRO A 32 15.51 -7.14 6.36
C PRO A 32 16.72 -7.44 7.25
N ILE A 33 16.75 -6.90 8.47
CA ILE A 33 17.81 -7.15 9.44
C ILE A 33 17.41 -8.36 10.30
N LYS A 34 17.87 -9.56 9.91
CA LYS A 34 17.46 -10.84 10.52
C LYS A 34 17.66 -10.87 12.03
N GLU A 35 18.76 -10.32 12.53
CA GLU A 35 19.10 -10.27 13.96
C GLU A 35 18.09 -9.47 14.77
N VAL A 36 17.46 -8.47 14.15
CA VAL A 36 16.42 -7.64 14.80
C VAL A 36 15.06 -8.31 14.71
N LEU A 37 14.79 -9.06 13.65
CA LEU A 37 13.47 -9.58 13.28
C LEU A 37 13.18 -11.00 13.76
N LYS A 38 14.21 -11.84 13.87
CA LYS A 38 14.07 -13.27 14.17
C LYS A 38 13.28 -13.51 15.45
N ASP A 39 12.31 -14.42 15.36
CA ASP A 39 11.45 -14.88 16.45
C ASP A 39 10.52 -13.82 17.07
N LYS A 40 10.37 -12.66 16.42
CA LYS A 40 9.54 -11.54 16.91
C LYS A 40 8.19 -11.45 16.22
N GLU A 41 7.25 -10.86 16.95
CA GLU A 41 6.01 -10.31 16.41
C GLU A 41 6.24 -8.82 16.15
N ILE A 42 5.96 -8.35 14.94
CA ILE A 42 6.26 -6.98 14.52
C ILE A 42 5.04 -6.25 13.99
N ILE A 43 5.10 -4.92 14.07
CA ILE A 43 4.19 -4.02 13.38
C ILE A 43 4.92 -3.45 12.16
N LEU A 44 4.43 -3.75 10.97
CA LEU A 44 4.84 -3.12 9.71
C LEU A 44 3.93 -1.91 9.48
N VAL A 45 4.51 -0.72 9.43
CA VAL A 45 3.81 0.53 9.08
C VAL A 45 4.14 0.86 7.64
N ASP A 46 3.11 1.10 6.83
CA ASP A 46 3.23 1.53 5.43
C ASP A 46 2.31 2.72 5.17
N ASP A 47 2.58 3.49 4.11
CA ASP A 47 1.79 4.69 3.82
C ASP A 47 0.38 4.35 3.34
N SER A 48 0.28 3.38 2.43
CA SER A 48 -0.91 3.08 1.67
C SER A 48 -0.86 1.65 1.10
N ILE A 49 -2.01 1.12 0.72
CA ILE A 49 -2.10 -0.13 -0.07
C ILE A 49 -2.89 0.18 -1.34
N VAL A 50 -2.19 0.30 -2.47
CA VAL A 50 -2.80 0.52 -3.80
C VAL A 50 -3.18 -0.82 -4.44
N LYS A 51 -2.23 -1.56 -5.03
CA LYS A 51 -2.46 -2.90 -5.61
C LYS A 51 -2.13 -4.06 -4.64
N GLY A 52 -1.51 -3.77 -3.49
CA GLY A 52 -1.15 -4.74 -2.45
C GLY A 52 0.01 -5.71 -2.76
N SER A 53 0.49 -5.76 -4.01
CA SER A 53 1.59 -6.65 -4.42
C SER A 53 2.89 -6.37 -3.66
N THR A 54 3.25 -5.09 -3.48
CA THR A 54 4.41 -4.67 -2.69
C THR A 54 4.29 -5.11 -1.24
N THR A 55 3.19 -4.76 -0.56
CA THR A 55 2.94 -5.10 0.85
C THR A 55 2.99 -6.61 1.08
N LYS A 56 2.34 -7.40 0.22
CA LYS A 56 2.38 -8.88 0.27
C LYS A 56 3.80 -9.42 0.19
N ARG A 57 4.62 -8.89 -0.71
CA ARG A 57 6.02 -9.30 -0.89
C ARG A 57 6.89 -8.88 0.28
N THR A 58 6.68 -7.69 0.84
CA THR A 58 7.36 -7.22 2.05
C THR A 58 7.03 -8.12 3.24
N ILE A 59 5.77 -8.50 3.45
CA ILE A 59 5.38 -9.44 4.51
C ILE A 59 6.08 -10.79 4.32
N GLN A 60 6.08 -11.32 3.11
CA GLN A 60 6.77 -12.59 2.82
C GLN A 60 8.27 -12.50 3.10
N MET A 61 8.92 -11.42 2.69
CA MET A 61 10.33 -11.16 2.97
C MET A 61 10.62 -11.16 4.49
N LEU A 62 9.77 -10.49 5.27
CA LEU A 62 9.90 -10.42 6.72
C LEU A 62 9.70 -11.79 7.40
N LYS A 63 8.69 -12.56 6.96
CA LYS A 63 8.47 -13.93 7.42
C LYS A 63 9.66 -14.83 7.07
N ASN A 64 10.22 -14.72 5.87
CA ASN A 64 11.43 -15.44 5.46
C ASN A 64 12.68 -15.04 6.28
N ALA A 65 12.72 -13.82 6.82
CA ALA A 65 13.77 -13.36 7.72
C ALA A 65 13.60 -13.89 9.16
N GLY A 66 12.52 -14.61 9.47
CA GLY A 66 12.28 -15.26 10.76
C GLY A 66 11.25 -14.55 11.64
N CYS A 67 10.49 -13.57 11.14
CA CYS A 67 9.37 -12.98 11.89
C CYS A 67 8.27 -14.01 12.15
N LYS A 68 7.78 -14.10 13.40
CA LYS A 68 6.66 -14.98 13.78
C LYS A 68 5.31 -14.46 13.30
N LYS A 69 5.05 -13.17 13.53
CA LYS A 69 3.82 -12.49 13.10
C LYS A 69 4.14 -11.12 12.53
N VAL A 70 3.35 -10.73 11.54
CA VAL A 70 3.44 -9.42 10.89
C VAL A 70 2.06 -8.75 10.93
N HIS A 71 1.94 -7.75 11.79
CA HIS A 71 0.76 -6.91 11.92
C HIS A 71 0.94 -5.65 11.06
N VAL A 72 0.03 -5.38 10.14
CA VAL A 72 0.14 -4.25 9.21
C VAL A 72 -0.68 -3.06 9.70
N ARG A 73 -0.10 -1.86 9.66
CA ARG A 73 -0.75 -0.58 9.94
C ARG A 73 -0.54 0.36 8.77
N ILE A 74 -1.64 0.87 8.23
CA ILE A 74 -1.61 1.76 7.06
C ILE A 74 -1.97 3.17 7.51
N SER A 75 -1.10 4.13 7.20
CA SER A 75 -1.28 5.54 7.60
C SER A 75 -2.17 6.33 6.65
N SER A 76 -2.77 5.68 5.65
CA SER A 76 -3.88 6.20 4.85
C SER A 76 -5.17 5.43 5.16
N PRO A 77 -6.34 6.06 4.95
CA PRO A 77 -7.60 5.34 4.77
C PRO A 77 -7.52 4.38 3.57
N ILE A 78 -8.54 3.52 3.46
CA ILE A 78 -8.61 2.53 2.39
C ILE A 78 -8.85 3.24 1.06
N LEU A 79 -7.92 3.06 0.12
CA LEU A 79 -8.04 3.58 -1.24
C LEU A 79 -9.07 2.75 -2.03
N LYS A 80 -10.25 3.32 -2.29
CA LYS A 80 -11.39 2.64 -2.94
C LYS A 80 -11.65 3.13 -4.36
N HIS A 81 -11.21 4.34 -4.69
CA HIS A 81 -11.50 4.99 -5.96
C HIS A 81 -10.21 5.49 -6.60
N SER A 82 -10.17 5.40 -7.93
CA SER A 82 -9.13 6.03 -8.73
C SER A 82 -9.28 7.56 -8.67
N CYS A 83 -8.15 8.26 -8.76
CA CYS A 83 -8.08 9.70 -8.80
C CYS A 83 -8.07 10.19 -10.24
N ASN A 84 -9.05 11.03 -10.61
CA ASN A 84 -9.14 11.63 -11.94
C ASN A 84 -8.61 13.08 -11.98
N LEU A 85 -7.97 13.56 -10.91
CA LEU A 85 -7.54 14.96 -10.80
C LEU A 85 -6.04 15.14 -10.96
N SER A 86 -5.25 14.37 -10.20
CA SER A 86 -3.83 14.71 -10.03
C SER A 86 -2.92 13.55 -9.68
N MET A 87 -3.43 12.47 -9.09
CA MET A 87 -2.61 11.32 -8.70
C MET A 87 -2.68 10.23 -9.78
N ASP A 88 -1.53 9.73 -10.19
CA ASP A 88 -1.43 8.54 -11.05
C ASP A 88 -1.83 7.30 -10.24
N THR A 89 -3.12 6.99 -10.30
CA THR A 89 -3.70 5.80 -9.69
C THR A 89 -4.20 4.85 -10.76
N PRO A 90 -4.06 3.52 -10.55
CA PRO A 90 -4.60 2.55 -11.48
C PRO A 90 -6.14 2.59 -11.51
N ASP A 91 -6.74 1.87 -12.46
CA ASP A 91 -8.19 1.70 -12.53
C ASP A 91 -8.75 1.10 -11.24
N ALA A 92 -10.01 1.45 -10.94
CA ALA A 92 -10.65 1.03 -9.70
C ALA A 92 -10.66 -0.49 -9.56
N SER A 93 -10.79 -1.23 -10.66
CA SER A 93 -10.76 -2.69 -10.72
C SER A 93 -9.42 -3.32 -10.32
N GLU A 94 -8.32 -2.57 -10.44
CA GLU A 94 -6.98 -3.00 -10.06
C GLU A 94 -6.62 -2.65 -8.61
N LEU A 95 -7.44 -1.85 -7.93
CA LEU A 95 -7.22 -1.49 -6.54
C LEU A 95 -7.40 -2.71 -5.62
N MET A 96 -6.59 -2.77 -4.58
CA MET A 96 -6.62 -3.86 -3.61
C MET A 96 -7.99 -3.95 -2.91
N ALA A 97 -8.62 -2.80 -2.67
CA ALA A 97 -9.92 -2.70 -2.03
C ALA A 97 -11.12 -2.91 -2.99
N TYR A 98 -10.88 -3.13 -4.28
CA TYR A 98 -11.96 -3.34 -5.23
C TYR A 98 -12.76 -4.60 -4.89
N ASN A 99 -14.05 -4.40 -4.54
CA ASN A 99 -14.95 -5.45 -4.07
C ASN A 99 -14.37 -6.32 -2.95
N ARG A 100 -13.57 -5.72 -2.06
CA ARG A 100 -12.99 -6.42 -0.91
C ARG A 100 -13.16 -5.64 0.38
N ASP A 101 -13.49 -6.36 1.45
CA ASP A 101 -13.42 -5.84 2.80
C ASP A 101 -11.99 -5.92 3.39
N VAL A 102 -11.80 -5.34 4.58
CA VAL A 102 -10.49 -5.30 5.25
C VAL A 102 -9.95 -6.70 5.56
N GLU A 103 -10.83 -7.65 5.88
CA GLU A 103 -10.45 -9.00 6.25
C GLU A 103 -10.01 -9.81 5.02
N GLU A 104 -10.68 -9.63 3.88
CA GLU A 104 -10.28 -10.14 2.58
C GLU A 104 -8.94 -9.56 2.14
N ILE A 105 -8.73 -8.26 2.35
CA ILE A 105 -7.44 -7.62 2.08
C ILE A 105 -6.34 -8.21 2.96
N ARG A 106 -6.59 -8.33 4.27
CA ARG A 106 -5.64 -8.92 5.23
C ARG A 106 -5.21 -10.32 4.80
N LYS A 107 -6.17 -11.16 4.41
CA LYS A 107 -5.92 -12.53 3.93
C LYS A 107 -5.08 -12.51 2.64
N SER A 108 -5.38 -11.64 1.69
CA SER A 108 -4.70 -11.63 0.39
C SER A 108 -3.19 -11.30 0.51
N ILE A 109 -2.84 -10.39 1.44
CA ILE A 109 -1.46 -9.96 1.72
C ILE A 109 -0.76 -10.86 2.73
N ASN A 110 -1.46 -11.84 3.31
CA ASN A 110 -0.94 -12.78 4.31
C ASN A 110 -0.45 -12.10 5.61
N ALA A 111 -1.14 -11.05 6.06
CA ALA A 111 -0.87 -10.36 7.32
C ALA A 111 -1.60 -11.04 8.50
N ASP A 112 -1.02 -10.97 9.70
CA ASP A 112 -1.64 -11.51 10.93
C ASP A 112 -2.76 -10.59 11.46
N SER A 113 -2.63 -9.28 11.27
CA SER A 113 -3.71 -8.31 11.43
C SER A 113 -3.48 -7.15 10.47
N LEU A 114 -4.55 -6.45 10.08
CA LEU A 114 -4.48 -5.27 9.24
C LEU A 114 -5.37 -4.18 9.85
N TYR A 115 -4.86 -2.97 9.92
CA TYR A 115 -5.64 -1.81 10.33
C TYR A 115 -5.24 -0.58 9.51
N TYR A 116 -6.23 0.19 9.13
CA TYR A 116 -6.09 1.47 8.44
C TYR A 116 -6.44 2.60 9.42
N ILE A 117 -5.76 3.73 9.33
CA ILE A 117 -6.23 4.94 10.00
C ILE A 117 -7.66 5.28 9.52
N SER A 118 -8.50 5.77 10.42
CA SER A 118 -9.84 6.25 10.04
C SER A 118 -9.75 7.57 9.28
N MET A 119 -10.79 7.90 8.50
CA MET A 119 -10.91 9.21 7.86
C MET A 119 -10.81 10.34 8.89
N GLU A 120 -11.58 10.26 9.98
CA GLU A 120 -11.53 11.22 11.09
C GLU A 120 -10.12 11.32 11.70
N GLY A 121 -9.46 10.19 11.90
CA GLY A 121 -8.10 10.15 12.44
C GLY A 121 -7.09 10.83 11.53
N LEU A 122 -7.23 10.66 10.20
CA LEU A 122 -6.39 11.34 9.22
C LEU A 122 -6.63 12.85 9.25
N LEU A 123 -7.89 13.31 9.18
CA LEU A 123 -8.22 14.74 9.19
C LEU A 123 -7.70 15.42 10.47
N LYS A 124 -7.91 14.77 11.62
CA LYS A 124 -7.37 15.23 12.91
C LYS A 124 -5.85 15.34 12.91
N ALA A 125 -5.15 14.40 12.27
CA ALA A 125 -3.69 14.42 12.18
C ALA A 125 -3.17 15.52 11.23
N CYS A 126 -3.92 15.84 10.18
CA CYS A 126 -3.61 16.92 9.25
C CYS A 126 -3.91 18.32 9.84
N GLY A 127 -4.76 18.41 10.86
CA GLY A 127 -5.10 19.68 11.52
C GLY A 127 -5.96 20.62 10.66
N GLN A 128 -6.66 20.07 9.67
CA GLN A 128 -7.64 20.77 8.84
C GLN A 128 -8.82 19.86 8.57
N ASP A 129 -9.99 20.47 8.37
CA ASP A 129 -11.26 19.75 8.26
C ASP A 129 -11.64 19.42 6.82
N GLU A 130 -11.05 20.12 5.83
CA GLU A 130 -11.44 19.99 4.42
C GLU A 130 -10.24 19.66 3.52
N PHE A 131 -10.26 18.44 2.97
CA PHE A 131 -9.37 17.99 1.91
C PHE A 131 -10.17 17.29 0.83
N CYS A 132 -9.62 17.20 -0.38
CA CYS A 132 -10.13 16.25 -1.36
C CYS A 132 -9.96 14.82 -0.81
N ASP A 133 -11.07 14.10 -0.64
CA ASP A 133 -11.10 12.75 -0.10
C ASP A 133 -11.66 11.70 -1.09
N ASN A 134 -11.87 12.09 -2.36
CA ASN A 134 -12.41 11.25 -3.42
C ASN A 134 -11.80 9.84 -3.45
N CYS A 135 -10.48 9.76 -3.34
CA CYS A 135 -9.74 8.50 -3.39
C CYS A 135 -10.23 7.47 -2.35
N PHE A 136 -10.83 7.94 -1.25
CA PHE A 136 -11.37 7.14 -0.15
C PHE A 136 -12.90 7.07 -0.14
N THR A 137 -13.58 8.15 -0.56
CA THR A 137 -15.05 8.32 -0.43
C THR A 137 -15.82 8.24 -1.75
N GLY A 138 -15.15 8.51 -2.88
CA GLY A 138 -15.76 8.70 -4.19
C GLY A 138 -16.34 10.11 -4.41
N ASN A 139 -16.25 10.98 -3.41
CA ASN A 139 -16.78 12.34 -3.49
C ASN A 139 -15.76 13.27 -4.15
N TYR A 140 -15.99 13.61 -5.41
CA TYR A 140 -15.19 14.61 -6.09
C TYR A 140 -15.55 16.02 -5.60
N PRO A 141 -14.56 16.90 -5.36
CA PRO A 141 -14.82 18.30 -5.02
C PRO A 141 -15.29 19.12 -6.24
N ILE A 142 -15.22 18.55 -7.44
CA ILE A 142 -15.68 19.14 -8.69
C ILE A 142 -16.51 18.11 -9.46
N GLU A 143 -17.42 18.55 -10.31
CA GLU A 143 -18.14 17.62 -11.19
C GLU A 143 -17.15 16.93 -12.13
N PRO A 144 -17.23 15.59 -12.28
CA PRO A 144 -16.42 14.88 -13.26
C PRO A 144 -16.67 15.45 -14.66
N TYR A 145 -15.60 15.68 -15.41
CA TYR A 145 -15.71 16.07 -16.81
C TYR A 145 -16.52 15.00 -17.57
N GLN A 146 -17.70 15.35 -18.07
CA GLN A 146 -18.51 14.48 -18.93
C GLN A 146 -17.93 14.54 -20.34
N GLU A 147 -17.32 13.45 -20.79
CA GLU A 147 -16.67 13.35 -22.10
C GLU A 147 -17.70 13.12 -23.24
N ASP A 148 -18.84 13.82 -23.21
CA ASP A 148 -19.93 13.73 -24.21
C ASP A 148 -19.99 14.99 -25.12
N LEU A 149 -18.84 15.52 -25.55
CA LEU A 149 -18.78 16.70 -26.44
C LEU A 149 -18.12 16.44 -27.81
N TRP A 150 -18.04 15.18 -28.24
CA TRP A 150 -17.66 14.83 -29.62
C TRP A 150 -18.68 13.91 -30.28
N VAL A 151 -19.96 14.28 -30.25
CA VAL A 151 -20.97 13.79 -31.20
C VAL A 151 -21.12 14.79 -32.34
#